data_AF-A0A4Q2D492-F1
#
_entry.id   AF-A0A4Q2D492-F1
#
_cell.length_a   1.000
_cell.length_b   1.000
_cell.length_c   1.000
_cell.angle_alpha   90.00
_cell.angle_beta   90.00
_cell.angle_gamma   90.00
#
_symmetry.space_group_name_H-M   'P 1'
#
loop_
_entity.id
_entity.type
_entity.pdbx_description
1 polymer ?
#
loop_
_entity_poly.entity_id
_entity_poly.type
_entity_poly.pdbx_seq_one_letter_code
_entity_poly.pdbx_strand_id
1 'polypeptide(L)'
;MPLLTDADFILDELDPRLFPGLPEDIKVHNGFGEAHAETAADVLAAVRKAISQSGLNQVTVVGHSLGGALALLDAVFLPLNIPNLQVRTVTYGMPRVGNKAFTTYVDQNVPIDRITNQDDFVPILPGRFLGFRHSQGEKHIQADLSWLVCPGGDNTDKRCSVGDVKNVFQGSLGDHSGA
;
A
#
# COMPACT_ATOMS: atom_id res chain seq x y z
N MET A 1 -8.78 -18.32 -18.34
CA MET A 1 -8.34 -17.75 -17.05
C MET A 1 -7.05 -18.41 -16.62
N PRO A 2 -5.90 -17.79 -16.86
CA PRO A 2 -4.62 -18.24 -16.30
C PRO A 2 -3.81 -17.12 -15.61
N LEU A 3 -4.36 -15.93 -15.37
CA LEU A 3 -3.58 -14.80 -14.84
C LEU A 3 -3.28 -14.87 -13.33
N LEU A 4 -3.99 -15.71 -12.59
CA LEU A 4 -3.92 -15.79 -11.11
C LEU A 4 -3.05 -16.95 -10.61
N THR A 5 -2.69 -17.91 -11.47
CA THR A 5 -1.89 -19.09 -11.09
C THR A 5 -0.39 -18.93 -11.31
N ASP A 6 0.05 -17.94 -12.10
CA ASP A 6 1.46 -17.67 -12.40
C ASP A 6 2.07 -16.53 -11.56
N ALA A 7 1.28 -15.83 -10.74
CA ALA A 7 1.80 -14.79 -9.85
C ALA A 7 2.23 -15.42 -8.53
N ASP A 8 3.50 -15.81 -8.41
CA ASP A 8 4.08 -16.27 -7.16
C ASP A 8 4.10 -15.12 -6.13
N PHE A 9 3.02 -15.01 -5.37
CA PHE A 9 2.88 -14.07 -4.26
C PHE A 9 3.73 -14.52 -3.07
N ILE A 10 4.98 -14.07 -3.05
CA ILE A 10 5.96 -14.42 -2.03
C ILE A 10 6.18 -13.22 -1.10
N LEU A 11 6.15 -13.49 0.20
CA LEU A 11 6.62 -12.55 1.22
C LEU A 11 8.14 -12.64 1.32
N ASP A 12 8.82 -11.57 0.94
CA ASP A 12 10.28 -11.47 0.89
C ASP A 12 10.80 -10.28 1.68
N GLU A 13 12.10 -10.31 1.97
CA GLU A 13 12.81 -9.29 2.73
C GLU A 13 13.03 -8.01 1.89
N LEU A 14 13.02 -6.86 2.56
CA LEU A 14 13.40 -5.58 1.94
C LEU A 14 14.93 -5.43 1.96
N ASP A 15 15.51 -4.81 0.92
CA ASP A 15 16.94 -4.51 0.90
C ASP A 15 17.31 -3.59 2.10
N PRO A 16 18.12 -4.05 3.05
CA PRO A 16 18.46 -3.28 4.25
C PRO A 16 19.25 -2.00 3.94
N ARG A 17 19.84 -1.89 2.74
CA ARG A 17 20.50 -0.66 2.27
C ARG A 17 19.49 0.42 1.88
N LEU A 18 18.31 0.02 1.41
CA LEU A 18 17.21 0.93 1.08
C LEU A 18 16.37 1.24 2.32
N PHE A 19 16.17 0.25 3.20
CA PHE A 19 15.33 0.35 4.39
C PHE A 19 16.14 0.16 5.68
N PRO A 20 17.09 1.06 5.98
CA PRO A 20 17.97 0.90 7.13
C PRO A 20 17.19 0.96 8.44
N GLY A 21 17.48 0.01 9.34
CA GLY A 21 16.92 -0.02 10.70
C GLY A 21 15.50 -0.58 10.84
N LEU A 22 14.92 -1.12 9.76
CA LEU A 22 13.67 -1.89 9.87
C LEU A 22 13.90 -3.23 10.59
N PRO A 23 12.92 -3.71 11.38
CA PRO A 23 12.93 -5.07 11.94
C PRO A 23 13.07 -6.17 10.87
N GLU A 24 13.85 -7.22 11.16
CA GLU A 24 14.15 -8.33 10.24
C GLU A 24 12.92 -9.20 9.90
N ASP A 25 11.88 -9.18 10.72
CA ASP A 25 10.65 -9.95 10.49
C ASP A 25 9.67 -9.23 9.53
N ILE A 26 9.98 -8.01 9.10
CA ILE A 26 9.22 -7.29 8.08
C ILE A 26 9.45 -7.94 6.72
N LYS A 27 8.34 -8.37 6.10
CA LYS A 27 8.34 -8.91 4.73
C LYS A 27 7.26 -8.25 3.90
N VAL A 28 7.56 -8.05 2.62
CA VAL A 28 6.65 -7.45 1.64
C VAL A 28 6.50 -8.38 0.43
N HIS A 29 5.54 -8.09 -0.43
CA HIS A 29 5.41 -8.76 -1.72
C HIS A 29 6.71 -8.60 -2.52
N ASN A 30 7.33 -9.70 -2.93
CA ASN A 30 8.58 -9.73 -3.72
C ASN A 30 8.56 -8.76 -4.91
N GLY A 31 7.57 -8.89 -5.83
CA GLY A 31 7.46 -8.01 -6.98
C GLY A 31 7.26 -6.52 -6.66
N PHE A 32 6.59 -6.16 -5.55
CA PHE A 32 6.47 -4.75 -5.13
C PHE A 32 7.79 -4.24 -4.54
N GLY A 33 8.49 -5.07 -3.75
CA GLY A 33 9.81 -4.75 -3.22
C GLY A 33 10.83 -4.53 -4.33
N GLU A 34 10.84 -5.41 -5.34
CA GLU A 34 11.68 -5.30 -6.54
C GLU A 34 11.38 -4.03 -7.34
N ALA A 35 10.11 -3.80 -7.70
CA ALA A 35 9.71 -2.62 -8.47
C ALA A 35 10.00 -1.30 -7.73
N HIS A 36 9.86 -1.27 -6.40
CA HIS A 36 10.29 -0.13 -5.61
C HIS A 36 11.81 0.03 -5.66
N ALA A 37 12.59 -1.05 -5.49
CA ALA A 37 14.05 -1.00 -5.51
C ALA A 37 14.61 -0.47 -6.83
N GLU A 38 13.98 -0.80 -7.97
CA GLU A 38 14.35 -0.29 -9.30
C GLU A 38 14.25 1.25 -9.41
N THR A 39 13.34 1.87 -8.65
CA THR A 39 13.04 3.31 -8.76
C THR A 39 13.50 4.13 -7.55
N ALA A 40 13.85 3.47 -6.44
CA ALA A 40 14.16 4.10 -5.15
C ALA A 40 15.24 5.18 -5.23
N ALA A 41 16.32 4.95 -6.01
CA ALA A 41 17.41 5.91 -6.13
C ALA A 41 16.98 7.20 -6.85
N ASP A 42 16.22 7.06 -7.94
CA ASP A 42 15.74 8.20 -8.73
C ASP A 42 14.67 9.00 -7.98
N VAL A 43 13.75 8.30 -7.31
CA VAL A 43 12.73 8.92 -6.44
C VAL A 43 13.40 9.69 -5.30
N LEU A 44 14.37 9.08 -4.60
CA LEU A 44 15.10 9.74 -3.52
C LEU A 44 15.82 11.00 -4.01
N ALA A 45 16.49 10.93 -5.16
CA ALA A 45 17.19 12.07 -5.76
C ALA A 45 16.21 13.19 -6.15
N ALA A 46 15.08 12.84 -6.77
CA ALA A 46 14.05 13.79 -7.17
C ALA A 46 13.42 14.50 -5.95
N VAL A 47 13.09 13.74 -4.90
CA VAL A 47 12.52 14.29 -3.67
C VAL A 47 13.52 15.23 -2.97
N ARG A 48 14.79 14.83 -2.83
CA ARG A 48 15.84 15.70 -2.27
C ARG A 48 15.99 16.99 -3.05
N LYS A 49 15.96 16.91 -4.38
CA LYS A 49 16.01 18.09 -5.25
C LYS A 49 14.80 19.00 -5.01
N ALA A 50 13.59 18.46 -5.01
CA ALA A 50 12.37 19.24 -4.77
C ALA A 50 12.35 19.91 -3.39
N ILE A 51 12.80 19.22 -2.35
CA ILE A 51 12.97 19.77 -1.00
C ILE A 51 13.97 20.93 -1.00
N SER A 52 15.14 20.75 -1.63
CA SER A 52 16.16 21.81 -1.70
C SER A 52 15.69 23.07 -2.43
N GLN A 53 14.81 22.91 -3.42
CA GLN A 53 14.29 24.01 -4.22
C GLN A 53 13.12 24.73 -3.55
N SER A 54 12.27 23.99 -2.82
CA SER A 54 11.08 24.55 -2.17
C SER A 54 11.32 25.02 -0.74
N GLY A 55 12.33 24.47 -0.04
CA GLY A 55 12.52 24.64 1.39
C GLY A 55 11.49 23.91 2.26
N LEU A 56 10.60 23.11 1.64
CA LEU A 56 9.58 22.34 2.34
C LEU A 56 10.10 20.96 2.74
N ASN A 57 9.71 20.48 3.91
CA ASN A 57 10.03 19.14 4.41
C ASN A 57 8.79 18.23 4.53
N GLN A 58 7.73 18.55 3.79
CA GLN A 58 6.50 17.78 3.74
C GLN A 58 6.29 17.23 2.33
N VAL A 59 6.15 15.92 2.22
CA VAL A 59 5.91 15.21 0.97
C VAL A 59 4.61 14.43 1.09
N THR A 60 3.80 14.47 0.04
CA THR A 60 2.63 13.59 -0.08
C THR A 60 2.93 12.55 -1.15
N VAL A 61 2.89 11.27 -0.77
CA VAL A 61 3.00 10.16 -1.71
C VAL A 61 1.61 9.64 -2.03
N VAL A 62 1.37 9.47 -3.33
CA VAL A 62 0.08 9.04 -3.88
C VAL A 62 0.29 7.92 -4.87
N GLY A 63 -0.65 6.97 -4.90
CA GLY A 63 -0.57 5.86 -5.84
C GLY A 63 -1.88 5.14 -6.02
N HIS A 64 -2.09 4.60 -7.22
CA HIS A 64 -3.23 3.78 -7.58
C HIS A 64 -2.78 2.36 -7.94
N SER A 65 -3.55 1.33 -7.58
CA SER A 65 -3.25 -0.06 -7.91
C SER A 65 -1.86 -0.50 -7.41
N LEU A 66 -1.03 -1.10 -8.27
CA LEU A 66 0.40 -1.32 -8.05
C LEU A 66 1.11 -0.06 -7.52
N GLY A 67 0.85 1.09 -8.11
CA GLY A 67 1.42 2.37 -7.67
C GLY A 67 1.03 2.72 -6.24
N GLY A 68 -0.13 2.27 -5.74
CA GLY A 68 -0.51 2.39 -4.34
C GLY A 68 0.42 1.59 -3.41
N ALA A 69 0.80 0.38 -3.82
CA ALA A 69 1.74 -0.43 -3.07
C ALA A 69 3.13 0.21 -3.04
N LEU A 70 3.60 0.73 -4.19
CA LEU A 70 4.86 1.46 -4.29
C LEU A 70 4.83 2.74 -3.45
N ALA A 71 3.73 3.51 -3.48
CA ALA A 71 3.57 4.71 -2.65
C ALA A 71 3.63 4.41 -1.15
N LEU A 72 3.12 3.26 -0.70
CA LEU A 72 3.26 2.82 0.70
C LEU A 72 4.71 2.45 1.03
N LEU A 73 5.43 1.78 0.11
CA LEU A 73 6.86 1.51 0.30
C LEU A 73 7.67 2.81 0.34
N ASP A 74 7.40 3.76 -0.55
CA ASP A 74 8.02 5.10 -0.54
C ASP A 74 7.73 5.86 0.77
N ALA A 75 6.53 5.69 1.33
CA ALA A 75 6.17 6.30 2.60
C ALA A 75 7.01 5.82 3.79
N VAL A 76 7.48 4.57 3.73
CA VAL A 76 8.42 4.00 4.70
C VAL A 76 9.85 4.37 4.32
N PHE A 77 10.21 4.27 3.05
CA PHE A 77 11.56 4.48 2.52
C PHE A 77 12.07 5.92 2.70
N LEU A 78 11.26 6.92 2.35
CA LEU A 78 11.71 8.31 2.30
C LEU A 78 12.12 8.87 3.68
N PRO A 79 11.35 8.68 4.78
CA PRO A 79 11.76 9.14 6.11
C PRO A 79 13.03 8.46 6.65
N LEU A 80 13.29 7.20 6.26
CA LEU A 80 14.52 6.49 6.62
C LEU A 80 15.76 7.08 5.93
N ASN A 81 15.58 7.72 4.77
CA ASN A 81 16.67 8.22 3.92
C ASN A 81 16.78 9.75 3.88
N ILE A 82 15.77 10.46 4.41
CA ILE A 82 15.73 11.93 4.50
C ILE A 82 15.33 12.30 5.94
N PRO A 83 16.30 12.71 6.78
CA PRO A 83 16.03 13.11 8.15
C PRO A 83 14.99 14.23 8.25
N ASN A 84 14.08 14.12 9.22
CA ASN A 84 13.02 15.09 9.51
C ASN A 84 11.98 15.31 8.39
N LEU A 85 11.91 14.39 7.42
CA LEU A 85 10.88 14.43 6.38
C LEU A 85 9.52 14.01 6.98
N GLN A 86 8.50 14.82 6.75
CA GLN A 86 7.11 14.47 7.05
C GLN A 86 6.45 13.91 5.79
N VAL A 87 5.88 12.71 5.89
CA VAL A 87 5.19 12.06 4.78
C VAL A 87 3.71 11.88 5.09
N ARG A 88 2.85 12.28 4.15
CA ARG A 88 1.44 11.89 4.11
C ARG A 88 1.23 10.91 2.96
N THR A 89 0.43 9.87 3.18
CA THR A 89 0.20 8.83 2.19
C THR A 89 -1.29 8.76 1.86
N VAL A 90 -1.61 8.71 0.58
CA VAL A 90 -2.97 8.46 0.09
C VAL A 90 -2.91 7.45 -1.05
N THR A 91 -3.54 6.30 -0.89
CA THR A 91 -3.52 5.23 -1.89
C THR A 91 -4.92 4.89 -2.38
N TYR A 92 -5.06 4.49 -3.64
CA TYR A 92 -6.34 4.15 -4.27
C TYR A 92 -6.29 2.72 -4.79
N GLY A 93 -7.22 1.85 -4.39
CA GLY A 93 -7.27 0.46 -4.86
C GLY A 93 -5.99 -0.34 -4.54
N MET A 94 -5.34 -0.01 -3.42
CA MET A 94 -4.03 -0.59 -3.07
C MET A 94 -4.14 -2.06 -2.65
N PRO A 95 -3.38 -2.98 -3.26
CA PRO A 95 -3.30 -4.38 -2.82
C PRO A 95 -2.61 -4.51 -1.46
N ARG A 96 -2.71 -5.66 -0.80
CA ARG A 96 -1.94 -5.94 0.41
C ARG A 96 -0.45 -5.96 0.07
N VAL A 97 0.34 -5.22 0.85
CA VAL A 97 1.75 -5.00 0.55
C VAL A 97 2.68 -5.94 1.31
N GLY A 98 2.36 -6.29 2.55
CA GLY A 98 3.28 -7.08 3.37
C GLY A 98 2.61 -7.89 4.46
N ASN A 99 3.45 -8.47 5.31
CA ASN A 99 3.02 -9.30 6.43
C ASN A 99 2.53 -8.46 7.62
N LYS A 100 2.16 -9.14 8.72
CA LYS A 100 1.69 -8.48 9.94
C LYS A 100 2.75 -7.55 10.57
N ALA A 101 4.03 -7.91 10.51
CA ALA A 101 5.11 -7.08 11.04
C ALA A 101 5.18 -5.76 10.26
N PHE A 102 5.13 -5.83 8.93
CA PHE A 102 5.07 -4.65 8.06
C PHE A 102 3.86 -3.76 8.38
N THR A 103 2.65 -4.31 8.47
CA THR A 103 1.46 -3.50 8.76
C THR A 103 1.51 -2.87 10.15
N THR A 104 2.07 -3.57 11.13
CA THR A 104 2.26 -3.03 12.49
C THR A 104 3.23 -1.83 12.47
N TYR A 105 4.32 -1.93 11.71
CA TYR A 105 5.23 -0.81 11.52
C TYR A 105 4.55 0.37 10.83
N VAL A 106 3.77 0.12 9.76
CA VAL A 106 3.01 1.14 9.04
C VAL A 106 2.03 1.84 9.97
N ASP A 107 1.24 1.10 10.75
CA ASP A 107 0.24 1.67 11.67
C ASP A 107 0.86 2.61 12.72
N GLN A 108 2.13 2.38 13.08
CA GLN A 108 2.86 3.18 14.08
C GLN A 108 3.57 4.40 13.49
N ASN A 109 4.03 4.31 12.23
CA ASN A 109 5.00 5.26 11.67
C ASN A 109 4.50 6.02 10.44
N VAL A 110 3.44 5.55 9.77
CA VAL A 110 3.01 6.06 8.47
C VAL A 110 1.59 6.63 8.54
N PRO A 111 1.41 7.96 8.40
CA PRO A 111 0.09 8.58 8.26
C PRO A 111 -0.51 8.24 6.89
N ILE A 112 -1.46 7.30 6.85
CA ILE A 112 -2.04 6.78 5.60
C ILE A 112 -3.57 6.86 5.56
N ASP A 113 -4.08 7.30 4.40
CA ASP A 113 -5.46 7.06 3.97
C ASP A 113 -5.48 6.05 2.82
N ARG A 114 -6.29 5.01 2.96
CA ARG A 114 -6.44 3.95 1.97
C ARG A 114 -7.84 3.98 1.39
N ILE A 115 -7.95 4.48 0.17
CA ILE A 115 -9.21 4.60 -0.54
C ILE A 115 -9.49 3.31 -1.29
N THR A 116 -10.63 2.69 -1.02
CA THR A 116 -11.15 1.50 -1.71
C THR A 116 -12.52 1.83 -2.31
N ASN A 117 -12.90 1.19 -3.42
CA ASN A 117 -14.12 1.54 -4.14
C ASN A 117 -14.96 0.29 -4.43
N GLN A 118 -16.19 0.28 -3.90
CA GLN A 118 -17.22 -0.73 -4.21
C GLN A 118 -16.64 -2.15 -4.28
N ASP A 119 -16.91 -2.86 -5.38
CA ASP A 119 -16.52 -4.26 -5.54
C ASP A 119 -15.10 -4.43 -6.12
N ASP A 120 -14.21 -3.45 -5.98
CA ASP A 120 -12.80 -3.57 -6.40
C ASP A 120 -12.09 -4.73 -5.67
N PHE A 121 -11.66 -5.75 -6.43
CA PHE A 121 -10.97 -6.90 -5.87
C PHE A 121 -9.46 -6.70 -5.65
N VAL A 122 -8.85 -5.65 -6.19
CA VAL A 122 -7.40 -5.45 -6.04
C VAL A 122 -7.00 -5.29 -4.56
N PRO A 123 -7.73 -4.53 -3.73
CA PRO A 123 -7.48 -4.46 -2.29
C PRO A 123 -7.53 -5.80 -1.55
N ILE A 124 -8.23 -6.81 -2.07
CA ILE A 124 -8.28 -8.13 -1.41
C ILE A 124 -7.17 -9.08 -1.87
N LEU A 125 -6.22 -8.63 -2.69
CA LEU A 125 -5.06 -9.39 -3.16
C LEU A 125 -3.74 -8.80 -2.65
N PRO A 126 -2.69 -9.63 -2.43
CA PRO A 126 -2.76 -11.07 -2.25
C PRO A 126 -3.63 -11.47 -1.04
N GLY A 127 -4.08 -12.72 -1.02
CA GLY A 127 -5.00 -13.20 0.01
C GLY A 127 -4.37 -13.32 1.40
N ARG A 128 -5.17 -13.14 2.46
CA ARG A 128 -4.72 -13.24 3.86
C ARG A 128 -4.17 -14.62 4.22
N PHE A 129 -4.60 -15.67 3.53
CA PHE A 129 -4.13 -17.04 3.74
C PHE A 129 -2.65 -17.22 3.37
N LEU A 130 -2.09 -16.32 2.54
CA LEU A 130 -0.66 -16.27 2.19
C LEU A 130 0.18 -15.45 3.18
N GLY A 131 -0.41 -14.99 4.28
CA GLY A 131 0.29 -14.20 5.31
C GLY A 131 0.25 -12.68 5.09
N PHE A 132 -0.24 -12.21 3.94
CA PHE A 132 -0.42 -10.79 3.65
C PHE A 132 -1.50 -10.15 4.52
N ARG A 133 -1.27 -8.91 4.95
CA ARG A 133 -2.19 -8.13 5.77
C ARG A 133 -2.29 -6.71 5.26
N HIS A 134 -3.37 -6.06 5.65
CA HIS A 134 -3.57 -4.64 5.44
C HIS A 134 -3.34 -3.86 6.73
N SER A 135 -2.74 -2.67 6.60
CA SER A 135 -2.68 -1.65 7.67
C SER A 135 -4.06 -1.02 7.89
N GLN A 136 -4.20 -0.20 8.91
CA GLN A 136 -5.40 0.62 9.13
C GLN A 136 -5.54 1.75 8.09
N GLY A 137 -6.61 2.54 8.22
CA GLY A 137 -6.81 3.76 7.44
C GLY A 137 -7.72 3.61 6.21
N GLU A 138 -8.48 2.52 6.14
CA GLU A 138 -9.42 2.30 5.03
C GLU A 138 -10.59 3.30 5.07
N LYS A 139 -10.80 3.96 3.92
CA LYS A 139 -11.99 4.73 3.58
C LYS A 139 -12.62 4.07 2.35
N HIS A 140 -13.76 3.43 2.55
CA HIS A 140 -14.42 2.64 1.53
C HIS A 140 -15.56 3.44 0.90
N ILE A 141 -15.54 3.58 -0.43
CA ILE A 141 -16.57 4.26 -1.22
C ILE A 141 -17.67 3.25 -1.54
N GLN A 142 -18.90 3.60 -1.17
CA GLN A 142 -20.11 2.82 -1.39
C GLN A 142 -20.71 3.10 -2.77
N ALA A 143 -21.64 2.25 -3.22
CA ALA A 143 -22.34 2.42 -4.49
C ALA A 143 -23.16 3.73 -4.61
N ASP A 144 -23.57 4.32 -3.47
CA ASP A 144 -24.24 5.62 -3.43
C ASP A 144 -23.28 6.83 -3.39
N LEU A 145 -21.98 6.58 -3.60
CA LEU A 145 -20.88 7.54 -3.56
C LEU A 145 -20.60 8.15 -2.17
N SER A 146 -21.26 7.68 -1.11
CA SER A 146 -20.83 7.96 0.25
C SER A 146 -19.55 7.18 0.58
N TRP A 147 -18.82 7.58 1.63
CA TRP A 147 -17.72 6.76 2.15
C TRP A 147 -17.92 6.46 3.64
N LEU A 148 -17.41 5.32 4.06
CA LEU A 148 -17.25 4.98 5.47
C LEU A 148 -15.78 4.80 5.83
N VAL A 149 -15.45 5.06 7.10
CA VAL A 149 -14.16 4.71 7.67
C VAL A 149 -14.27 3.29 8.24
N CYS A 150 -13.42 2.39 7.76
CA CYS A 150 -13.35 1.01 8.19
C CYS A 150 -12.32 0.87 9.32
N PRO A 151 -12.72 0.53 10.56
CA PRO A 151 -11.79 0.45 11.68
C PRO A 151 -10.77 -0.68 11.52
N GLY A 152 -9.50 -0.39 11.85
CA GLY A 152 -8.40 -1.36 11.82
C GLY A 152 -7.99 -1.81 10.42
N GLY A 153 -7.12 -2.82 10.36
CA GLY A 153 -6.71 -3.49 9.12
C GLY A 153 -7.54 -4.74 8.85
N ASP A 154 -7.79 -5.04 7.57
CA ASP A 154 -8.55 -6.22 7.11
C ASP A 154 -9.95 -6.37 7.75
N ASN A 155 -10.70 -5.27 7.84
CA ASN A 155 -12.03 -5.27 8.46
C ASN A 155 -13.03 -6.11 7.65
N THR A 156 -13.65 -7.10 8.30
CA THR A 156 -14.57 -8.06 7.66
C THR A 156 -16.05 -7.64 7.71
N ASP A 157 -16.37 -6.41 8.13
CA ASP A 157 -17.72 -5.85 7.94
C ASP A 157 -18.06 -5.86 6.44
N LYS A 158 -19.29 -6.22 6.10
CA LYS A 158 -19.75 -6.33 4.70
C LYS A 158 -19.78 -4.98 3.98
N ARG A 159 -19.59 -3.87 4.70
CA ARG A 159 -19.47 -2.53 4.13
C ARG A 159 -18.01 -2.10 3.95
N CYS A 160 -17.04 -2.97 4.24
CA CYS A 160 -15.62 -2.72 4.02
C CYS A 160 -15.10 -3.66 2.95
N SER A 161 -14.06 -3.26 2.20
CA SER A 161 -13.63 -3.99 1.00
C SER A 161 -13.37 -5.48 1.24
N VAL A 162 -12.81 -5.85 2.41
CA VAL A 162 -12.49 -7.25 2.75
C VAL A 162 -13.74 -8.08 3.08
N GLY A 163 -14.81 -7.47 3.58
CA GLY A 163 -16.09 -8.15 3.81
C GLY A 163 -17.04 -8.10 2.62
N ASP A 164 -16.96 -7.06 1.81
CA ASP A 164 -17.81 -6.84 0.63
C ASP A 164 -17.36 -7.71 -0.55
N VAL A 165 -16.08 -7.66 -0.89
CA VAL A 165 -15.51 -8.47 -1.99
C VAL A 165 -15.03 -9.82 -1.48
N LYS A 166 -15.82 -10.86 -1.73
CA LYS A 166 -15.52 -12.21 -1.21
C LYS A 166 -14.42 -12.93 -1.98
N ASN A 167 -14.27 -12.64 -3.27
CA ASN A 167 -13.22 -13.21 -4.12
C ASN A 167 -13.12 -12.45 -5.46
N VAL A 168 -12.04 -12.71 -6.18
CA VAL A 168 -11.73 -12.14 -7.50
C VAL A 168 -12.80 -12.38 -8.58
N PHE A 169 -13.66 -13.39 -8.43
CA PHE A 169 -14.74 -13.69 -9.39
C PHE A 169 -16.04 -12.93 -9.07
N GLN A 170 -16.12 -12.31 -7.89
CA GLN A 170 -17.26 -11.52 -7.44
C GLN A 170 -16.94 -10.03 -7.39
N GLY A 171 -15.68 -9.65 -7.62
CA GLY A 171 -15.28 -8.25 -7.73
C GLY A 171 -15.25 -7.72 -9.16
N SER A 172 -15.21 -6.41 -9.30
CA SER A 172 -15.24 -5.66 -10.55
C SER A 172 -13.93 -4.91 -10.78
N LEU A 173 -13.30 -5.13 -11.94
CA LEU A 173 -12.18 -4.29 -12.37
C LEU A 173 -12.64 -2.88 -12.81
N GLY A 174 -13.93 -2.71 -13.13
CA GLY A 174 -14.50 -1.39 -13.44
C GLY A 174 -14.42 -0.44 -12.24
N ASP A 175 -14.75 -0.97 -11.06
CA ASP A 175 -14.67 -0.22 -9.79
C ASP A 175 -13.23 0.13 -9.42
N HIS A 176 -12.26 -0.70 -9.82
CA HIS A 176 -10.84 -0.38 -9.65
C HIS A 176 -10.42 0.90 -10.41
N SER A 177 -11.00 1.14 -11.59
CA SER A 177 -10.77 2.34 -12.41
C SER A 177 -11.72 3.50 -12.12
N GLY A 178 -12.79 3.27 -11.33
CA GLY A 178 -13.84 4.25 -11.04
C GLY A 178 -14.81 4.51 -12.20
N ALA A 179 -15.03 3.51 -13.06
CA ALA A 179 -15.85 3.58 -14.27
C ALA A 179 -17.25 2.99 -14.07
#